data_AF-A0A6P0NWI2-F1
#
_entry.id   AF-A0A6P0NWI2-F1
#
_cell.length_a   1.000
_cell.length_b   1.000
_cell.length_c   1.000
_cell.angle_alpha   90.00
_cell.angle_beta   90.00
_cell.angle_gamma   90.00
#
_symmetry.space_group_name_H-M   'P 1'
#
loop_
_entity.id
_entity.type
_entity.pdbx_description
1 polymer ?
#
loop_
_entity_poly.entity_id
_entity_poly.type
_entity_poly.pdbx_seq_one_letter_code
_entity_poly.pdbx_strand_id
1 'polypeptide(L)' 'MVSGSTDGILRIWHFEGTLLKSLDTYEANVLSVSFSPDGKVLASAASDGKIILWNFNLDNLLI' A
#
# COMPACT_ATOMS: atom_id res chain seq x y z
N MET A 1 4.84 7.98 0.02
CA MET A 1 3.86 7.84 -1.09
C MET A 1 3.51 6.37 -1.28
N VAL A 2 2.33 6.07 -1.81
CA VAL A 2 1.91 4.68 -2.08
C VAL A 2 1.36 4.56 -3.50
N SER A 3 1.70 3.47 -4.17
CA SER A 3 1.22 3.14 -5.50
C SER A 3 0.73 1.69 -5.55
N GLY A 4 -0.47 1.48 -6.09
CA GLY A 4 -0.94 0.17 -6.53
C GLY A 4 -0.47 -0.12 -7.96
N SER A 5 -0.29 -1.39 -8.29
CA SER A 5 0.17 -1.85 -9.60
C SER A 5 -0.60 -3.09 -10.07
N THR A 6 -0.59 -3.33 -11.37
CA THR A 6 -1.24 -4.48 -12.03
C THR A 6 -0.46 -5.79 -11.83
N ASP A 7 0.69 -5.76 -11.18
CA ASP A 7 1.42 -6.94 -10.74
C ASP A 7 0.94 -7.45 -9.37
N GLY A 8 -0.10 -6.83 -8.79
CA GLY A 8 -0.60 -7.17 -7.46
C GLY A 8 0.35 -6.76 -6.33
N ILE A 9 1.34 -5.90 -6.62
CA ILE A 9 2.28 -5.41 -5.62
C ILE A 9 2.01 -3.96 -5.30
N LEU A 10 1.71 -3.72 -4.03
CA LEU A 10 1.61 -2.40 -3.45
C LEU A 10 2.99 -1.92 -3.00
N ARG A 11 3.42 -0.77 -3.51
CA ARG A 11 4.75 -0.23 -3.22
C ARG A 11 4.65 1.06 -2.44
N ILE A 12 5.54 1.19 -1.46
CA ILE A 12 5.61 2.32 -0.55
C ILE A 12 6.96 2.98 -0.73
N TRP A 13 6.93 4.28 -0.97
CA TRP A 13 8.08 5.07 -1.36
C TRP A 13 8.33 6.20 -0.38
N HIS A 14 9.59 6.46 -0.10
CA HIS A 14 10.04 7.75 0.41
C HIS A 14 9.79 8.83 -0.65
N PHE A 15 9.58 10.09 -0.23
CA PHE A 15 9.30 11.17 -1.19
C PHE A 15 10.48 11.43 -2.13
N GLU A 16 11.70 11.06 -1.72
CA GLU A 16 12.92 11.13 -2.54
C GLU A 16 13.04 10.00 -3.58
N GLY A 17 12.06 9.08 -3.64
CA GLY A 17 12.02 7.99 -4.62
C GLY A 17 12.59 6.65 -4.13
N THR A 18 13.03 6.56 -2.88
CA THR A 18 13.51 5.30 -2.29
C THR A 18 12.35 4.35 -2.01
N LEU A 19 12.43 3.10 -2.48
CA LEU A 19 11.44 2.07 -2.14
C LEU A 19 11.64 1.63 -0.67
N LEU A 20 10.62 1.82 0.16
CA LEU A 20 10.64 1.48 1.59
C LEU A 20 10.09 0.08 1.84
N LYS A 21 9.00 -0.30 1.16
CA LYS A 21 8.34 -1.60 1.36
C LYS A 21 7.51 -2.02 0.15
N SER A 22 7.41 -3.34 -0.04
CA SER A 22 6.49 -3.99 -0.97
C SER A 22 5.50 -4.86 -0.18
N LEU A 23 4.22 -4.77 -0.52
CA LEU A 23 3.12 -5.53 0.06
C LEU A 23 2.46 -6.34 -1.06
N ASP A 24 2.43 -7.65 -0.93
CA ASP A 24 1.81 -8.54 -1.90
C ASP A 24 0.30 -8.65 -1.62
N THR A 25 -0.53 -8.27 -2.59
CA THR A 25 -1.98 -8.37 -2.49
C THR A 25 -2.55 -9.67 -3.06
N TYR A 26 -1.71 -10.69 -3.20
CA TYR A 26 -2.06 -12.03 -3.71
C TYR A 26 -2.50 -12.01 -5.18
N GLU A 27 -1.65 -11.46 -6.04
CA GLU A 27 -1.71 -11.51 -7.52
C GLU A 27 -2.91 -10.82 -8.20
N ALA A 28 -3.80 -10.15 -7.45
CA ALA A 28 -4.89 -9.37 -8.05
C ALA A 28 -4.49 -7.91 -8.27
N ASN A 29 -4.90 -7.33 -9.40
CA ASN A 29 -4.57 -5.93 -9.74
C ASN A 29 -5.08 -4.98 -8.67
N VAL A 30 -4.19 -4.15 -8.12
CA VAL A 30 -4.59 -3.11 -7.15
C VAL A 30 -5.18 -1.94 -7.92
N LEU A 31 -6.47 -1.69 -7.72
CA LEU A 31 -7.21 -0.64 -8.43
C LEU A 31 -7.29 0.67 -7.63
N SER A 32 -7.21 0.59 -6.30
CA SER A 32 -7.30 1.76 -5.43
C SER A 32 -6.57 1.55 -4.11
N VAL A 33 -6.04 2.63 -3.57
CA VAL A 33 -5.28 2.67 -2.32
C VAL A 33 -5.65 3.93 -1.54
N SER A 34 -5.80 3.81 -0.22
CA SER A 34 -6.10 4.97 0.63
C SER A 34 -5.56 4.77 2.04
N PHE A 35 -5.00 5.84 2.61
CA PHE A 35 -4.58 5.87 4.01
C PHE A 35 -5.71 6.34 4.90
N SER A 36 -5.78 5.80 6.11
CA SER A 36 -6.51 6.44 7.19
C SER A 36 -5.89 7.83 7.48
N PRO A 37 -6.69 8.81 7.94
CA PRO A 37 -6.19 10.14 8.26
C PRO A 37 -5.07 10.17 9.31
N ASP A 38 -5.05 9.16 10.19
CA ASP A 38 -4.01 8.99 11.22
C ASP A 38 -2.77 8.22 10.73
N GLY A 39 -2.76 7.76 9.48
CA GLY A 39 -1.64 7.06 8.86
C GLY A 39 -1.35 5.66 9.44
N LYS A 40 -2.25 5.10 10.27
CA LYS A 40 -2.09 3.78 10.93
C LYS A 40 -2.64 2.61 10.13
N VAL A 41 -3.50 2.89 9.16
CA VAL A 41 -4.13 1.87 8.33
C VAL A 41 -3.98 2.27 6.87
N LEU A 42 -3.55 1.31 6.06
CA LEU A 42 -3.63 1.41 4.61
C LEU A 42 -4.72 0.44 4.13
N ALA A 43 -5.64 0.93 3.33
CA ALA A 43 -6.65 0.12 2.64
C ALA A 43 -6.28 -0.02 1.17
N SER A 44 -6.43 -1.23 0.64
CA SER A 44 -6.24 -1.53 -0.78
C SER A 44 -7.40 -2.33 -1.34
N ALA A 45 -7.92 -1.91 -2.49
CA ALA A 45 -8.97 -2.61 -3.22
C ALA A 45 -8.41 -3.26 -4.50
N ALA A 46 -8.72 -4.54 -4.68
CA ALA A 46 -8.24 -5.35 -5.79
C ALA A 46 -9.35 -5.66 -6.81
N SER A 47 -8.95 -6.01 -8.02
CA SER A 47 -9.87 -6.33 -9.13
C SER A 47 -10.71 -7.59 -8.91
N ASP A 48 -10.29 -8.47 -8.01
CA ASP A 48 -11.04 -9.68 -7.62
C ASP A 48 -12.14 -9.38 -6.57
N GLY A 49 -12.36 -8.10 -6.26
CA GLY A 49 -13.36 -7.65 -5.30
C GLY A 49 -12.90 -7.72 -3.85
N LYS A 50 -11.65 -8.12 -3.57
CA LYS A 50 -11.13 -8.12 -2.20
C LYS A 50 -10.68 -6.73 -1.76
N ILE A 51 -10.90 -6.47 -0.47
CA ILE A 51 -10.32 -5.33 0.25
C ILE A 51 -9.37 -5.89 1.29
N ILE A 52 -8.13 -5.40 1.30
CA ILE A 52 -7.12 -5.75 2.30
C ILE A 52 -6.85 -4.52 3.16
N LEU A 53 -6.87 -4.72 4.47
CA LEU A 53 -6.47 -3.72 5.46
C LEU A 53 -5.10 -4.09 6.01
N TRP A 54 -4.17 -3.15 5.89
CA TRP A 54 -2.81 -3.28 6.38
C TRP A 54 -2.70 -2.46 7.65
N ASN A 55 -2.39 -3.13 8.77
CA ASN A 55 -1.92 -2.40 9.95
C ASN A 55 -0.55 -1.82 9.60
N PHE A 56 -0.51 -0.50 9.47
CA PHE A 56 0.58 0.19 8.83
C PHE A 56 0.90 1.44 9.64
N ASN A 57 1.94 1.40 10.46
CA ASN A 57 2.39 2.60 11.15
C ASN A 57 3.43 3.33 10.29
N LEU A 58 3.08 4.51 9.77
CA LEU A 58 3.97 5.34 8.97
C LEU A 58 5.25 5.73 9.73
N ASP A 59 5.14 5.95 11.05
CA ASP A 59 6.25 6.39 11.89
C ASP A 59 7.39 5.37 11.93
N ASN A 60 7.08 4.08 11.74
CA ASN A 60 8.09 3.01 11.74
C ASN A 60 8.94 2.97 10.47
N LEU A 61 8.59 3.74 9.44
CA LEU A 61 9.25 3.72 8.12
C LEU A 61 9.97 5.03 7.79
N LEU A 62 9.78 6.08 8.59
CA LEU A 62 10.42 7.38 8.46
C LEU A 62 11.49 7.50 9.54
N ILE A 63 12.66 6.91 9.30
CA ILE A 63 13.86 7.03 10.14
C ILE A 63 14.97 7.70 9.33
#